data_AF-A0A831XJB8-F1
#
_entry.id   AF-A0A831XJB8-F1
#
_cell.length_a   1.000
_cell.length_b   1.000
_cell.length_c   1.000
_cell.angle_alpha   90.00
_cell.angle_beta   90.00
_cell.angle_gamma   90.00
#
_symmetry.space_group_name_H-M   'P 1'
#
loop_
_entity.id
_entity.type
_entity.pdbx_description
1 polymer ?
#
loop_
_entity_poly.entity_id
_entity_poly.type
_entity_poly.pdbx_seq_one_letter_code
_entity_poly.pdbx_strand_id
1 'polypeptide(L)'
;MNRRWFAPLLAAAVLAGGCAGVAPDGAKADDEMKQKERRSMTITPAEQNPEQFARRVAAQGGRVDFVFEDDRPFKECHASTVAELPNGELVCAWFGGTEEKDPDVGIWTSRLAEGVWTYPERTVKVCEKAHWNPVLFRDVEGAVYLFFKVGVDVPQWQTYWMKTTDNARTWSEPVELVPGDIGGRGPVKNKPIILSDGTWLAPASTELAKWKPSSDMYDVGWRPFVDRSEDRGATWK
;
A
#
# COMPACT_ATOMS: atom_id res chain seq x y z
N MET A 1 2.61 20.99 -31.32
CA MET A 1 1.87 19.71 -31.15
C MET A 1 1.85 19.38 -29.67
N ASN A 2 0.68 19.57 -29.04
CA ASN A 2 0.48 19.41 -27.61
C ASN A 2 0.54 17.93 -27.20
N ARG A 3 1.51 17.56 -26.35
CA ARG A 3 1.49 16.27 -25.65
C ARG A 3 0.90 16.50 -24.26
N ARG A 4 -0.32 16.00 -24.05
CA ARG A 4 -0.95 15.89 -22.74
C ARG A 4 -0.28 14.74 -22.00
N TRP A 5 0.32 15.03 -20.85
CA TRP A 5 0.88 14.05 -19.93
C TRP A 5 -0.26 13.43 -19.12
N PHE A 6 -0.58 12.17 -19.38
CA PHE A 6 -1.42 11.34 -18.50
C PHE A 6 -0.87 9.91 -18.54
N ALA A 7 0.20 9.68 -17.79
CA ALA A 7 0.59 8.35 -17.34
C ALA A 7 0.93 8.45 -15.85
N PRO A 8 0.40 7.60 -14.97
CA PRO A 8 0.79 7.62 -13.57
C PRO A 8 2.24 7.10 -13.48
N LEU A 9 3.14 7.97 -13.01
CA LEU A 9 4.48 7.60 -12.56
C LEU A 9 4.40 7.19 -11.09
N LEU A 10 5.07 6.10 -10.72
CA LEU A 10 5.10 5.62 -9.35
C LEU A 10 6.37 6.10 -8.63
N ALA A 11 6.19 6.96 -7.63
CA ALA A 11 7.26 7.43 -6.74
C ALA A 11 7.10 6.79 -5.36
N ALA A 12 8.16 6.16 -4.85
CA ALA A 12 8.24 5.65 -3.48
C ALA A 12 9.15 6.56 -2.65
N ALA A 13 8.73 6.92 -1.43
CA ALA A 13 9.53 7.69 -0.49
C ALA A 13 9.54 6.99 0.88
N VAL A 14 10.72 6.83 1.49
CA VAL A 14 10.92 6.34 2.85
C VAL A 14 11.65 7.42 3.65
N LEU A 15 11.06 7.88 4.76
CA LEU A 15 11.67 8.82 5.69
C LEU A 15 11.91 8.11 7.04
N ALA A 16 13.15 8.10 7.52
CA ALA A 16 13.49 7.63 8.86
C ALA A 16 13.55 8.83 9.83
N GLY A 17 12.70 8.84 10.86
CA GLY A 17 12.67 9.90 11.89
C GLY A 17 12.70 9.30 13.29
N GLY A 18 13.68 9.72 14.10
CA GLY A 18 13.89 9.25 15.48
C GLY A 18 12.99 9.94 16.52
N CYS A 19 12.68 9.22 17.60
CA CYS A 19 11.86 9.66 18.73
C CYS A 19 12.59 10.63 19.67
N ALA A 20 11.88 11.63 20.21
CA ALA A 20 12.27 12.34 21.42
C ALA A 20 11.03 12.60 22.31
N GLY A 21 11.22 12.42 23.63
CA GLY A 21 10.17 12.34 24.66
C GLY A 21 9.66 13.67 25.23
N VAL A 22 8.74 13.51 26.19
CA VAL A 22 7.78 14.48 26.75
C VAL A 22 8.31 15.21 27.99
N ALA A 23 7.90 16.47 28.22
CA ALA A 23 7.68 17.05 29.56
C ALA A 23 6.68 18.25 29.53
N PRO A 24 5.98 18.57 30.64
CA PRO A 24 4.73 19.35 30.68
C PRO A 24 4.89 20.79 31.19
N ASP A 25 3.97 21.69 30.80
CA ASP A 25 3.15 22.50 31.71
C ASP A 25 2.19 23.42 30.95
N GLY A 26 0.95 23.47 31.42
CA GLY A 26 -0.23 23.91 30.67
C GLY A 26 -0.62 25.39 30.83
N ALA A 27 -1.44 25.83 29.88
CA ALA A 27 -2.43 26.91 29.99
C ALA A 27 -2.06 28.35 29.55
N LYS A 28 -0.80 28.71 29.28
CA LYS A 28 -0.47 29.96 28.54
C LYS A 28 0.16 29.76 27.16
N ALA A 29 0.75 28.58 26.92
CA ALA A 29 1.24 28.16 25.61
C ALA A 29 0.09 27.82 24.65
N ASP A 30 -1.10 27.52 25.17
CA ASP A 30 -2.21 26.94 24.40
C ASP A 30 -2.82 27.91 23.38
N ASP A 31 -2.87 29.23 23.65
CA ASP A 31 -3.43 30.20 22.69
C ASP A 31 -2.43 30.65 21.63
N GLU A 32 -1.14 30.76 21.96
CA GLU A 32 -0.09 30.98 20.96
C GLU A 32 0.17 29.74 20.08
N MET A 33 0.04 28.52 20.63
CA MET A 33 0.09 27.27 19.85
C MET A 33 -1.13 27.12 18.93
N LYS A 34 -2.35 27.41 19.41
CA LYS A 34 -3.57 27.29 18.60
C LYS A 34 -3.56 28.14 17.34
N GLN A 35 -2.90 29.30 17.36
CA GLN A 35 -2.78 30.16 16.18
C GLN A 35 -1.60 29.75 15.26
N LYS A 36 -0.57 29.08 15.80
CA LYS A 36 0.57 28.55 15.03
C LYS A 36 0.26 27.21 14.35
N GLU A 37 -0.66 26.42 14.90
CA GLU A 37 -1.09 25.11 14.38
C GLU A 37 -2.25 25.18 13.37
N ARG A 38 -2.91 26.33 13.20
CA ARG A 38 -3.80 26.61 12.07
C ARG A 38 -3.06 27.10 10.82
N ARG A 39 -1.86 26.56 10.54
CA ARG A 39 -1.41 26.55 9.16
C ARG A 39 -2.33 25.61 8.42
N SER A 40 -3.19 26.14 7.54
CA SER A 40 -3.88 25.28 6.60
C SER A 40 -2.81 24.43 5.93
N MET A 41 -2.98 23.11 5.94
CA MET A 41 -2.14 22.18 5.17
C MET A 41 -2.45 22.33 3.67
N THR A 42 -2.60 23.57 3.20
CA THR A 42 -2.70 23.88 1.80
C THR A 42 -1.29 23.75 1.27
N ILE A 43 -0.99 22.58 0.70
CA ILE A 43 0.20 22.35 -0.09
C ILE A 43 0.23 23.47 -1.13
N THR A 44 1.23 24.34 -1.02
CA THR A 44 1.44 25.43 -1.97
C THR A 44 1.81 24.85 -3.33
N PRO A 45 1.50 25.53 -4.45
CA PRO A 45 1.89 25.04 -5.78
C PRO A 45 3.40 24.78 -5.93
N ALA A 46 4.24 25.51 -5.18
CA ALA A 46 5.68 25.26 -5.10
C ALA A 46 6.00 23.89 -4.48
N GLU A 47 5.25 23.48 -3.45
CA GLU A 47 5.40 22.17 -2.81
C GLU A 47 4.95 21.00 -3.70
N GLN A 48 4.27 21.28 -4.82
CA GLN A 48 3.85 20.29 -5.82
C GLN A 48 4.85 20.12 -6.99
N ASN A 49 5.96 20.88 -7.03
CA ASN A 49 6.96 20.72 -8.10
C ASN A 49 7.88 19.50 -7.82
N PRO A 50 7.92 18.48 -8.71
CA PRO A 50 8.76 17.30 -8.54
C PRO A 50 10.25 17.61 -8.37
N GLU A 51 10.79 18.60 -9.08
CA GLU A 51 12.19 19.00 -8.94
C GLU A 51 12.48 19.61 -7.56
N GLN A 52 11.55 20.42 -7.05
CA GLN A 52 11.69 21.01 -5.72
C GLN A 52 11.55 19.95 -4.62
N PHE A 53 10.67 18.97 -4.81
CA PHE A 53 10.59 17.79 -3.96
C PHE A 53 11.92 17.02 -3.95
N ALA A 54 12.47 16.70 -5.13
CA ALA A 54 13.74 16.00 -5.24
C ALA A 54 14.90 16.76 -4.58
N ARG A 55 14.98 18.08 -4.77
CA ARG A 55 15.98 18.93 -4.09
C ARG A 55 15.85 18.89 -2.57
N ARG A 56 14.62 18.93 -2.02
CA ARG A 56 14.39 18.84 -0.57
C ARG A 56 14.81 17.48 -0.01
N VAL A 57 14.49 16.40 -0.72
CA VAL A 57 14.89 15.04 -0.34
C VAL A 57 16.43 14.92 -0.34
N ALA A 58 17.09 15.38 -1.42
CA ALA A 58 18.54 15.36 -1.51
C ALA A 58 19.24 16.20 -0.42
N ALA A 59 18.68 17.37 -0.08
CA ALA A 59 19.19 18.22 0.99
C ALA A 59 19.14 17.56 2.38
N GLN A 60 18.28 16.56 2.56
CA GLN A 60 18.18 15.75 3.79
C GLN A 60 18.99 14.44 3.69
N GLY A 61 19.80 14.26 2.65
CA GLY A 61 20.57 13.04 2.41
C GLY A 61 19.78 11.89 1.80
N GLY A 62 18.54 12.14 1.37
CA GLY A 62 17.70 11.15 0.70
C GLY A 62 17.93 11.09 -0.82
N ARG A 63 17.17 10.23 -1.47
CA ARG A 63 17.17 10.01 -2.92
C ARG A 63 15.74 9.93 -3.44
N VAL A 64 15.52 10.36 -4.69
CA VAL A 64 14.26 10.19 -5.40
C VAL A 64 14.51 9.31 -6.61
N ASP A 65 13.64 8.32 -6.78
CA ASP A 65 13.70 7.37 -7.88
C ASP A 65 12.36 7.20 -8.57
N PHE A 66 12.45 6.84 -9.84
CA PHE A 66 11.36 6.20 -10.56
C PHE A 66 11.61 4.70 -10.58
N VAL A 67 10.60 3.92 -10.20
CA VAL A 67 10.70 2.44 -10.21
C VAL A 67 10.77 1.93 -11.65
N PHE A 68 10.08 2.60 -12.57
CA PHE A 68 10.07 2.35 -14.01
C PHE A 68 9.67 3.63 -14.75
N GLU A 69 9.98 3.70 -16.04
CA GLU A 69 9.58 4.79 -16.94
C GLU A 69 8.46 4.32 -17.90
N ASP A 70 8.35 4.92 -19.08
CA ASP A 70 7.32 4.57 -20.08
C ASP A 70 7.55 3.18 -20.72
N ASP A 71 8.77 2.64 -20.65
CA ASP A 71 9.05 1.25 -21.01
C ASP A 71 8.57 0.32 -19.89
N ARG A 72 7.33 -0.15 -20.03
CA ARG A 72 6.65 -0.97 -19.01
C ARG A 72 5.61 -1.90 -19.65
N PRO A 73 5.31 -3.05 -19.01
CA PRO A 73 4.45 -4.09 -19.58
C PRO A 73 2.95 -3.91 -19.28
N PHE A 74 2.55 -2.77 -18.73
CA PHE A 74 1.16 -2.44 -18.38
C PHE A 74 0.82 -1.01 -18.81
N LYS A 75 -0.44 -0.79 -19.20
CA LYS A 75 -0.91 0.54 -19.60
C LYS A 75 -1.20 1.40 -18.37
N GLU A 76 -1.81 0.82 -17.35
CA GLU A 76 -2.17 1.50 -16.11
C GLU A 76 -1.65 0.74 -14.88
N CYS A 77 -1.37 1.47 -13.81
CA CYS A 77 -0.95 0.93 -12.52
C CYS A 77 -1.51 1.78 -11.37
N HIS A 78 -1.84 1.13 -10.26
CA HIS A 78 -2.41 1.82 -9.10
C HIS A 78 -2.19 1.00 -7.79
N ALA A 79 -2.56 1.61 -6.65
CA ALA A 79 -2.43 1.08 -5.29
C ALA A 79 -1.04 0.51 -4.93
N SER A 80 0.00 1.34 -5.04
CA SER A 80 1.37 0.92 -4.70
C SER A 80 1.62 0.70 -3.22
N THR A 81 2.55 -0.19 -2.93
CA THR A 81 3.10 -0.46 -1.60
C THR A 81 4.61 -0.70 -1.69
N VAL A 82 5.33 -0.50 -0.59
CA VAL A 82 6.79 -0.67 -0.49
C VAL A 82 7.17 -1.28 0.85
N ALA A 83 8.16 -2.18 0.88
CA ALA A 83 8.75 -2.72 2.09
C ALA A 83 10.27 -2.81 1.99
N GLU A 84 10.94 -2.68 3.13
CA GLU A 84 12.37 -2.94 3.28
C GLU A 84 12.61 -4.43 3.47
N LEU A 85 13.52 -4.99 2.69
CA LEU A 85 13.96 -6.37 2.74
C LEU A 85 15.02 -6.58 3.84
N PRO A 86 15.23 -7.82 4.33
CA PRO A 86 16.24 -8.11 5.35
C PRO A 86 17.66 -7.63 5.04
N ASN A 87 18.05 -7.56 3.77
CA ASN A 87 19.35 -7.06 3.33
C ASN A 87 19.43 -5.53 3.18
N GLY A 88 18.39 -4.78 3.55
CA GLY A 88 18.33 -3.32 3.43
C GLY A 88 17.92 -2.81 2.04
N GLU A 89 17.69 -3.73 1.08
CA GLU A 89 17.09 -3.38 -0.20
C GLU A 89 15.59 -3.09 -0.06
N LEU A 90 14.96 -2.57 -1.11
CA LEU A 90 13.52 -2.32 -1.12
C LEU A 90 12.82 -3.24 -2.13
N VAL A 91 11.56 -3.58 -1.84
CA VAL A 91 10.63 -4.14 -2.83
C VAL A 91 9.40 -3.26 -2.88
N CYS A 92 8.95 -2.96 -4.09
CA CYS A 92 7.69 -2.28 -4.38
C CYS A 92 6.72 -3.25 -5.04
N ALA A 93 5.43 -3.07 -4.81
CA ALA A 93 4.37 -3.77 -5.50
C ALA A 93 3.23 -2.82 -5.87
N TRP A 94 2.52 -3.12 -6.95
CA TRP A 94 1.32 -2.41 -7.42
C TRP A 94 0.47 -3.37 -8.25
N PHE A 95 -0.81 -3.07 -8.48
CA PHE A 95 -1.54 -3.77 -9.53
C PHE A 95 -1.42 -3.02 -10.85
N GLY A 96 -1.44 -3.75 -11.96
CA GLY A 96 -1.34 -3.15 -13.30
C GLY A 96 -1.83 -4.09 -14.40
N GLY A 97 -2.33 -3.48 -15.48
CA GLY A 97 -2.96 -4.15 -16.62
C GLY A 97 -3.38 -3.15 -17.69
N THR A 98 -4.41 -3.50 -18.46
CA THR A 98 -4.98 -2.63 -19.50
C THR A 98 -5.71 -1.43 -18.90
N GLU A 99 -6.60 -1.67 -17.95
CA GLU A 99 -7.34 -0.67 -17.17
C GLU A 99 -7.71 -1.25 -15.80
N GLU A 100 -7.99 -0.39 -14.81
CA GLU A 100 -8.54 -0.83 -13.53
C GLU A 100 -9.82 -1.69 -13.73
N LYS A 101 -9.92 -2.82 -13.04
CA LYS A 101 -10.95 -3.89 -13.16
C LYS A 101 -10.78 -4.89 -14.29
N ASP A 102 -9.90 -4.65 -15.26
CA ASP A 102 -9.79 -5.57 -16.37
C ASP A 102 -9.31 -6.97 -15.94
N PRO A 103 -9.80 -8.04 -16.61
CA PRO A 103 -9.41 -9.40 -16.29
C PRO A 103 -7.92 -9.68 -16.44
N ASP A 104 -7.14 -8.84 -17.11
CA ASP A 104 -5.69 -9.00 -17.28
C ASP A 104 -4.87 -8.42 -16.12
N VAL A 105 -5.49 -7.63 -15.23
CA VAL A 105 -4.82 -6.98 -14.10
C VAL A 105 -4.19 -8.02 -13.18
N GLY A 106 -2.89 -7.90 -12.97
CA GLY A 106 -2.09 -8.71 -12.06
C GLY A 106 -1.34 -7.84 -11.04
N ILE A 107 -0.68 -8.48 -10.08
CA ILE A 107 0.24 -7.76 -9.18
C ILE A 107 1.64 -7.81 -9.78
N TRP A 108 2.26 -6.65 -9.86
CA TRP A 108 3.61 -6.44 -10.34
C TRP A 108 4.51 -6.05 -9.20
N THR A 109 5.77 -6.47 -9.24
CA THR A 109 6.80 -6.03 -8.32
C THR A 109 8.04 -5.51 -9.05
N SER A 110 8.81 -4.71 -8.33
CA SER A 110 10.18 -4.34 -8.69
C SER A 110 10.99 -4.20 -7.41
N ARG A 111 12.27 -4.53 -7.48
CA ARG A 111 13.18 -4.54 -6.34
C ARG A 111 14.29 -3.54 -6.57
N LEU A 112 14.66 -2.80 -5.54
CA LEU A 112 15.84 -1.95 -5.54
C LEU A 112 17.05 -2.81 -5.17
N ALA A 113 17.68 -3.43 -6.16
CA ALA A 113 18.85 -4.28 -5.97
C ALA A 113 20.11 -3.55 -6.39
N GLU A 114 21.14 -3.55 -5.54
CA GLU A 114 22.43 -2.88 -5.83
C GLU A 114 22.26 -1.40 -6.26
N GLY A 115 21.25 -0.73 -5.71
CA GLY A 115 20.94 0.67 -5.99
C GLY A 115 20.13 0.94 -7.26
N VAL A 116 19.74 -0.09 -8.02
CA VAL A 116 18.95 0.02 -9.25
C VAL A 116 17.63 -0.75 -9.13
N TRP A 117 16.54 -0.19 -9.64
CA TRP A 117 15.25 -0.88 -9.70
C TRP A 117 15.28 -1.94 -10.80
N THR A 118 14.85 -3.17 -10.49
CA THR A 118 14.64 -4.21 -11.50
C THR A 118 13.50 -3.82 -12.44
N TYR A 119 13.51 -4.33 -13.67
CA TYR A 119 12.37 -4.18 -14.57
C TYR A 119 11.10 -4.76 -13.91
N PRO A 120 9.92 -4.15 -14.11
CA PRO A 120 8.67 -4.67 -13.56
C PRO A 120 8.40 -6.12 -13.94
N GLU A 121 8.14 -6.96 -12.94
CA GLU A 121 7.81 -8.37 -13.12
C GLU A 121 6.39 -8.66 -12.62
N ARG A 122 5.59 -9.38 -13.41
CA ARG A 122 4.25 -9.81 -12.98
C ARG A 122 4.37 -10.97 -12.02
N THR A 123 4.43 -10.65 -10.73
CA THR A 123 4.68 -11.61 -9.65
C THR A 123 3.49 -12.53 -9.39
N VAL A 124 2.25 -12.05 -9.53
CA VAL A 124 1.08 -12.93 -9.32
C VAL A 124 -0.09 -12.61 -10.24
N LYS A 125 -0.64 -13.69 -10.81
CA LYS A 125 -1.86 -13.75 -11.59
C LYS A 125 -2.45 -15.16 -11.49
N VAL A 126 -3.36 -15.39 -10.53
CA VAL A 126 -3.88 -16.75 -10.24
C VAL A 126 -5.09 -17.16 -11.07
N CYS A 127 -5.78 -16.19 -11.69
CA CYS A 127 -6.92 -16.44 -12.59
C CYS A 127 -7.24 -15.20 -13.44
N GLU A 128 -8.16 -15.36 -14.39
CA GLU A 128 -8.72 -14.31 -15.27
C GLU A 128 -9.73 -13.41 -14.53
N LYS A 129 -9.35 -12.91 -13.36
CA LYS A 129 -10.03 -11.86 -12.59
C LYS A 129 -9.01 -10.81 -12.18
N ALA A 130 -9.44 -9.57 -12.04
CA ALA A 130 -8.56 -8.49 -11.62
C ALA A 130 -7.94 -8.79 -10.23
N HIS A 131 -6.66 -8.43 -10.10
CA HIS A 131 -5.92 -8.47 -8.85
C HIS A 131 -5.75 -7.06 -8.31
N TRP A 132 -5.87 -6.89 -6.99
CA TRP A 132 -6.07 -5.57 -6.39
C TRP A 132 -5.20 -5.35 -5.17
N ASN A 133 -5.01 -4.06 -4.87
CA ASN A 133 -4.50 -3.52 -3.62
C ASN A 133 -3.43 -4.38 -2.93
N PRO A 134 -2.24 -4.52 -3.55
CA PRO A 134 -1.17 -5.24 -2.92
C PRO A 134 -0.73 -4.55 -1.63
N VAL A 135 -0.42 -5.33 -0.61
CA VAL A 135 0.13 -4.87 0.67
C VAL A 135 1.36 -5.68 1.01
N LEU A 136 2.52 -5.02 0.99
CA LEU A 136 3.79 -5.58 1.45
C LEU A 136 3.95 -5.35 2.95
N PHE A 137 4.29 -6.40 3.68
CA PHE A 137 4.44 -6.40 5.13
C PHE A 137 5.60 -7.29 5.56
N ARG A 138 6.55 -6.73 6.29
CA ARG A 138 7.68 -7.49 6.85
C ARG A 138 7.38 -7.84 8.31
N ASP A 139 7.54 -9.10 8.66
CA ASP A 139 7.37 -9.56 10.03
C ASP A 139 8.66 -9.44 10.86
N VAL A 140 8.57 -9.78 12.15
CA VAL A 140 9.69 -9.71 13.10
C VAL A 140 10.83 -10.71 12.79
N GLU A 141 10.55 -11.77 12.02
CA GLU A 141 11.58 -12.73 11.59
C GLU A 141 12.20 -12.35 10.24
N GLY A 142 11.72 -11.28 9.61
CA GLY A 142 12.22 -10.79 8.34
C GLY A 142 11.57 -11.43 7.11
N ALA A 143 10.57 -12.30 7.28
CA ALA A 143 9.75 -12.73 6.17
C ALA A 143 8.93 -11.55 5.65
N VAL A 144 8.82 -11.43 4.32
CA VAL A 144 7.99 -10.39 3.68
C VAL A 144 6.79 -11.06 3.04
N TYR A 145 5.62 -10.59 3.45
CA TYR A 145 4.31 -11.03 2.98
C TYR A 145 3.81 -10.06 1.93
N LEU A 146 3.19 -10.60 0.89
CA LEU A 146 2.42 -9.87 -0.11
C LEU A 146 0.98 -10.34 -0.02
N PHE A 147 0.12 -9.50 0.54
CA PHE A 147 -1.32 -9.68 0.51
C PHE A 147 -1.88 -8.98 -0.74
N PHE A 148 -2.92 -9.54 -1.35
CA PHE A 148 -3.61 -8.93 -2.49
C PHE A 148 -5.04 -9.44 -2.56
N LYS A 149 -5.91 -8.75 -3.30
CA LYS A 149 -7.30 -9.22 -3.52
C LYS A 149 -7.47 -9.76 -4.92
N VAL A 150 -8.40 -10.70 -5.10
CA VAL A 150 -8.78 -11.27 -6.38
C VAL A 150 -10.30 -11.21 -6.50
N GLY A 151 -10.82 -10.60 -7.56
CA GLY A 151 -12.26 -10.43 -7.74
C GLY A 151 -12.62 -9.56 -8.93
N VAL A 152 -13.88 -9.66 -9.36
CA VAL A 152 -14.46 -8.80 -10.41
C VAL A 152 -14.86 -7.45 -9.82
N ASP A 153 -15.58 -7.50 -8.69
CA ASP A 153 -16.07 -6.32 -7.99
C ASP A 153 -15.51 -6.24 -6.56
N VAL A 154 -15.25 -5.01 -6.12
CA VAL A 154 -14.71 -4.69 -4.78
C VAL A 154 -15.46 -5.35 -3.63
N PRO A 155 -16.81 -5.43 -3.59
CA PRO A 155 -17.51 -6.02 -2.44
C PRO A 155 -17.39 -7.54 -2.35
N GLN A 156 -16.93 -8.21 -3.42
CA GLN A 156 -17.00 -9.67 -3.57
C GLN A 156 -15.61 -10.30 -3.78
N TRP A 157 -14.54 -9.54 -3.56
CA TRP A 157 -13.19 -10.06 -3.68
C TRP A 157 -12.82 -11.03 -2.53
N GLN A 158 -11.84 -11.86 -2.82
CA GLN A 158 -11.17 -12.74 -1.88
C GLN A 158 -9.78 -12.19 -1.59
N THR A 159 -9.28 -12.40 -0.38
CA THR A 159 -7.89 -12.06 -0.04
C THR A 159 -7.00 -13.26 -0.23
N TYR A 160 -5.89 -13.05 -0.91
CA TYR A 160 -4.82 -14.01 -1.08
C TYR A 160 -3.55 -13.46 -0.44
N TRP A 161 -2.63 -14.35 -0.12
CA TRP A 161 -1.29 -13.97 0.30
C TRP A 161 -0.24 -14.95 -0.22
N MET A 162 0.98 -14.44 -0.29
CA MET A 162 2.21 -15.20 -0.53
C MET A 162 3.33 -14.56 0.27
N LYS A 163 4.46 -15.25 0.46
CA LYS A 163 5.61 -14.72 1.18
C LYS A 163 6.93 -15.02 0.51
N THR A 164 7.93 -14.22 0.83
CA THR A 164 9.32 -14.41 0.49
C THR A 164 10.17 -14.40 1.76
N THR A 165 11.25 -15.19 1.75
CA THR A 165 12.28 -15.23 2.78
C THR A 165 13.69 -15.07 2.18
N ASP A 166 13.78 -14.74 0.89
CA ASP A 166 15.03 -14.68 0.13
C ASP A 166 15.24 -13.31 -0.55
N ASN A 167 14.79 -12.24 0.13
CA ASN A 167 14.83 -10.86 -0.35
C ASN A 167 14.04 -10.70 -1.67
N ALA A 168 12.80 -11.22 -1.70
CA ALA A 168 11.90 -11.16 -2.86
C ALA A 168 12.52 -11.71 -4.15
N ARG A 169 13.38 -12.73 -4.07
CA ARG A 169 13.90 -13.44 -5.26
C ARG A 169 12.89 -14.48 -5.72
N THR A 170 12.30 -15.18 -4.76
CA THR A 170 11.21 -16.11 -4.99
C THR A 170 10.09 -15.85 -4.00
N TRP A 171 8.90 -16.32 -4.35
CA TRP A 171 7.72 -16.23 -3.52
C TRP A 171 7.07 -17.60 -3.41
N SER A 172 6.43 -17.87 -2.27
CA SER A 172 5.57 -19.04 -2.10
C SER A 172 4.40 -19.01 -3.08
N GLU A 173 3.80 -20.17 -3.31
CA GLU A 173 2.51 -20.25 -4.01
C GLU A 173 1.46 -19.36 -3.31
N PRO A 174 0.62 -18.65 -4.07
CA PRO A 174 -0.44 -17.84 -3.48
C PRO A 174 -1.54 -18.71 -2.89
N VAL A 175 -1.99 -18.36 -1.69
CA VAL A 175 -3.06 -19.07 -0.98
C VAL A 175 -4.13 -18.08 -0.51
N GLU A 176 -5.39 -18.53 -0.46
CA GLU A 176 -6.45 -17.75 0.16
C GLU A 176 -6.12 -17.49 1.64
N LEU A 177 -6.32 -16.26 2.10
CA LEU A 177 -6.08 -15.87 3.49
C LEU A 177 -7.01 -16.62 4.45
N VAL A 178 -8.28 -16.70 4.08
CA VAL A 178 -9.29 -17.51 4.76
C VAL A 178 -10.08 -18.23 3.67
N PRO A 179 -10.00 -19.57 3.58
CA PRO A 179 -10.63 -20.32 2.51
C PRO A 179 -12.14 -20.05 2.40
N GLY A 180 -12.59 -19.67 1.20
CA GLY A 180 -14.00 -19.41 0.89
C GLY A 180 -14.56 -18.08 1.40
N ASP A 181 -13.72 -17.20 1.95
CA ASP A 181 -14.12 -15.88 2.42
C ASP A 181 -14.58 -14.95 1.28
N ILE A 182 -15.50 -14.02 1.57
CA ILE A 182 -15.97 -13.02 0.60
C ILE A 182 -16.07 -11.65 1.30
N GLY A 183 -15.60 -10.61 0.62
CA GLY A 183 -15.62 -9.23 1.14
C GLY A 183 -14.25 -8.74 1.58
N GLY A 184 -13.29 -9.65 1.73
CA GLY A 184 -11.86 -9.38 1.84
C GLY A 184 -11.40 -9.12 3.27
N ARG A 185 -11.14 -10.19 4.02
CA ARG A 185 -10.39 -10.15 5.29
C ARG A 185 -8.92 -9.79 5.13
N GLY A 186 -8.22 -9.51 6.23
CA GLY A 186 -6.84 -9.07 6.27
C GLY A 186 -6.64 -7.69 5.66
N PRO A 187 -5.38 -7.27 5.39
CA PRO A 187 -5.11 -5.91 4.97
C PRO A 187 -5.74 -5.66 3.59
N VAL A 188 -6.44 -4.53 3.45
CA VAL A 188 -6.96 -4.09 2.15
C VAL A 188 -5.94 -3.23 1.43
N LYS A 189 -5.44 -2.17 2.07
CA LYS A 189 -4.46 -1.25 1.47
C LYS A 189 -3.31 -0.86 2.42
N ASN A 190 -3.58 -0.79 3.72
CA ASN A 190 -2.57 -0.39 4.70
C ASN A 190 -1.92 -1.61 5.32
N LYS A 191 -0.64 -1.46 5.69
CA LYS A 191 0.17 -2.52 6.31
C LYS A 191 -0.45 -2.96 7.64
N PRO A 192 -0.41 -4.26 7.97
CA PRO A 192 -0.63 -4.71 9.34
C PRO A 192 0.37 -4.06 10.31
N ILE A 193 0.01 -4.01 11.59
CA ILE A 193 0.90 -3.70 12.70
C ILE A 193 1.07 -4.93 13.60
N ILE A 194 2.23 -5.06 14.22
CA ILE A 194 2.53 -6.11 15.20
C ILE A 194 2.50 -5.49 16.60
N LEU A 195 1.65 -6.01 17.47
CA LEU A 195 1.55 -5.58 18.86
C LEU A 195 2.70 -6.15 19.70
N SER A 196 2.88 -5.63 20.91
CA SER A 196 3.94 -6.08 21.83
C SER A 196 3.81 -7.55 22.25
N ASP A 197 2.62 -8.14 22.16
CA ASP A 197 2.37 -9.56 22.44
C ASP A 197 2.55 -10.46 21.20
N GLY A 198 2.96 -9.89 20.05
CA GLY A 198 3.13 -10.60 18.79
C GLY A 198 1.86 -10.69 17.93
N THR A 199 0.71 -10.22 18.42
CA THR A 199 -0.55 -10.18 17.66
C THR A 199 -0.41 -9.28 16.43
N TRP A 200 -0.91 -9.73 15.28
CA TRP A 200 -1.01 -8.91 14.08
C TRP A 200 -2.41 -8.29 13.99
N LEU A 201 -2.46 -6.99 13.71
CA LEU A 201 -3.69 -6.26 13.43
C LEU A 201 -3.64 -5.75 12.00
N ALA A 202 -4.58 -6.21 11.16
CA ALA A 202 -4.69 -5.80 9.77
C ALA A 202 -5.91 -4.88 9.58
N PRO A 203 -5.70 -3.63 9.12
CA PRO A 203 -6.80 -2.73 8.83
C PRO A 203 -7.55 -3.15 7.56
N ALA A 204 -8.87 -3.22 7.65
CA ALA A 204 -9.75 -3.68 6.60
C ALA A 204 -11.05 -2.86 6.53
N SER A 205 -11.82 -3.05 5.46
CA SER A 205 -13.13 -2.44 5.31
C SER A 205 -14.05 -3.32 4.47
N THR A 206 -15.35 -3.29 4.76
CA THR A 206 -16.39 -3.84 3.88
C THR A 206 -17.05 -2.71 3.10
N GLU A 207 -17.46 -3.00 1.87
CA GLU A 207 -18.14 -2.07 0.97
C GLU A 207 -19.48 -2.66 0.49
N LEU A 208 -20.23 -3.24 1.43
CA LEU A 208 -21.52 -3.87 1.11
C LEU A 208 -22.60 -2.80 0.99
N ALA A 209 -23.28 -2.76 -0.15
CA ALA A 209 -24.45 -1.93 -0.34
C ALA A 209 -25.56 -2.32 0.64
N LYS A 210 -26.10 -1.36 1.38
CA LYS A 210 -27.33 -1.53 2.15
C LYS A 210 -28.49 -0.96 1.37
N TRP A 211 -29.57 -1.76 1.25
CA TRP A 211 -30.82 -1.25 0.72
C TRP A 211 -31.38 -0.18 1.65
N LYS A 212 -31.67 1.01 1.11
CA LYS A 212 -32.40 2.09 1.80
C LYS A 212 -33.82 2.15 1.23
N PRO A 213 -34.87 1.86 2.02
CA PRO A 213 -36.25 1.90 1.56
C PRO A 213 -36.73 3.26 1.04
N SER A 214 -36.04 4.36 1.36
CA SER A 214 -36.50 5.73 1.15
C SER A 214 -35.67 6.55 0.15
N SER A 215 -34.77 5.92 -0.60
CA SER A 215 -33.98 6.61 -1.62
C SER A 215 -33.72 5.70 -2.82
N ASP A 216 -33.86 6.22 -4.04
CA ASP A 216 -33.47 5.55 -5.30
C ASP A 216 -31.94 5.36 -5.44
N MET A 217 -31.21 5.38 -4.33
CA MET A 217 -29.76 5.33 -4.24
C MET A 217 -29.36 4.26 -3.21
N TYR A 218 -28.48 3.33 -3.63
CA TYR A 218 -27.82 2.38 -2.74
C TYR A 218 -26.81 3.12 -1.86
N ASP A 219 -26.87 2.95 -0.54
CA ASP A 219 -25.81 3.39 0.35
C ASP A 219 -24.72 2.32 0.34
N VAL A 220 -23.57 2.59 -0.27
CA VAL A 220 -22.38 1.74 -0.11
C VAL A 220 -21.95 1.83 1.35
N GLY A 221 -22.33 0.82 2.14
CA GLY A 221 -22.06 0.79 3.57
C GLY A 221 -20.58 0.53 3.81
N TRP A 222 -19.74 1.56 3.69
CA TRP A 222 -18.33 1.46 4.06
C TRP A 222 -18.22 1.27 5.58
N ARG A 223 -17.60 0.18 6.01
CA ARG A 223 -17.40 -0.13 7.43
C ARG A 223 -15.97 -0.55 7.67
N PRO A 224 -15.18 0.22 8.44
CA PRO A 224 -13.85 -0.18 8.82
C PRO A 224 -13.93 -1.27 9.88
N PHE A 225 -12.99 -2.20 9.82
CA PHE A 225 -12.74 -3.16 10.88
C PHE A 225 -11.24 -3.48 10.93
N VAL A 226 -10.84 -4.22 11.96
CA VAL A 226 -9.46 -4.67 12.12
C VAL A 226 -9.54 -6.17 12.32
N ASP A 227 -8.94 -6.91 11.39
CA ASP A 227 -8.76 -8.34 11.57
C ASP A 227 -7.55 -8.60 12.45
N ARG A 228 -7.68 -9.60 13.30
CA ARG A 228 -6.68 -9.99 14.28
C ARG A 228 -6.15 -11.38 13.96
N SER A 229 -4.82 -11.53 14.01
CA SER A 229 -4.15 -12.82 13.97
C SER A 229 -3.22 -12.97 15.17
N GLU A 230 -3.37 -14.06 15.91
CA GLU A 230 -2.57 -14.37 17.12
C GLU A 230 -1.50 -15.45 16.84
N ASP A 231 -1.41 -15.90 15.58
CA ASP A 231 -0.57 -17.00 15.11
C ASP A 231 0.25 -16.59 13.87
N ARG A 232 0.62 -15.31 13.80
CA ARG A 232 1.51 -14.74 12.78
C ARG A 232 0.97 -14.88 11.35
N GLY A 233 -0.31 -14.58 11.21
CA GLY A 233 -1.02 -14.52 9.93
C GLY A 233 -1.53 -15.87 9.43
N ALA A 234 -1.43 -16.95 10.23
CA ALA A 234 -1.93 -18.26 9.83
C ALA A 234 -3.47 -18.34 9.90
N THR A 235 -4.09 -17.70 10.91
CA THR A 235 -5.53 -17.54 11.03
C THR A 235 -5.91 -16.10 11.36
N TRP A 236 -7.12 -15.69 10.94
CA TRP A 236 -7.63 -14.32 11.05
C TRP A 236 -9.08 -14.31 11.55
N LYS A 237 -9.40 -13.39 12.45
CA LYS A 237 -10.72 -13.22 13.07
C LYS A 237 -11.10 -11.75 13.28
#